data_AF-A0AAN7KUI4-F1
#
_entry.id   AF-A0AAN7KUI4-F1
#
_cell.length_a   1.000
_cell.length_b   1.000
_cell.length_c   1.000
_cell.angle_alpha   90.00
_cell.angle_beta   90.00
_cell.angle_gamma   90.00
#
_symmetry.space_group_name_H-M   'P 1'
#
loop_
_entity.id
_entity.type
_entity.pdbx_description
1 polymer ?
#
loop_
_entity_poly.entity_id
_entity_poly.type
_entity_poly.pdbx_seq_one_letter_code
_entity_poly.pdbx_strand_id
1 'polypeptide(L)'
;MSSSTVLQPCAAALAGLLITILLEFEFVCGARVQLVTSKTRATLVSIGQELSVPGWGLQSSDDFCSWPGITCDVENNGNSIVQKLDLSNRSLRGNLTLILEFGSLKSLDLSSNSFHGPVPPELGSLSLLEFLDLSFNGFNGSIPRELGNLINLRSLNFSSNLLVGEIPDELQSLENLQEFQVSSNILRGAIPLRLGKLSSLRIFFSL
;
A
#
# COMPACT_ATOMS: atom_id res chain seq x y z
N MET A 1 50.95 -6.78 1.53
CA MET A 1 51.16 -5.37 1.14
C MET A 1 49.80 -4.81 0.80
N SER A 2 49.19 -4.16 1.79
CA SER A 2 47.85 -3.59 1.78
C SER A 2 47.88 -2.18 1.17
N SER A 3 47.13 -1.94 0.09
CA SER A 3 46.84 -0.59 -0.38
C SER A 3 45.46 -0.18 0.13
N SER A 4 45.47 0.63 1.18
CA SER A 4 44.30 1.30 1.75
C SER A 4 43.95 2.50 0.87
N THR A 5 42.79 2.50 0.25
CA THR A 5 42.21 3.70 -0.39
C THR A 5 41.68 4.60 0.71
N VAL A 6 42.42 5.66 1.02
CA VAL A 6 42.03 6.70 1.98
C VAL A 6 40.85 7.48 1.36
N LEU A 7 39.66 7.35 1.94
CA LEU A 7 38.59 8.32 1.71
C LEU A 7 39.00 9.65 2.31
N GLN A 8 39.09 10.68 1.49
CA GLN A 8 39.35 12.05 1.91
C GLN A 8 38.01 12.75 2.14
N PRO A 9 37.75 13.35 3.32
CA PRO A 9 36.52 14.10 3.55
C PRO A 9 36.55 15.43 2.80
N CYS A 10 35.45 15.80 2.14
CA CYS A 10 35.24 17.16 1.68
C CYS A 10 35.16 18.09 2.90
N ALA A 11 36.12 19.00 3.01
CA ALA A 11 36.18 20.00 4.08
C ALA A 11 35.13 21.11 3.86
N ALA A 12 34.40 21.48 4.92
CA ALA A 12 33.55 22.67 4.95
C ALA A 12 34.35 23.86 5.51
N ALA A 13 34.39 24.98 4.76
CA ALA A 13 34.88 26.26 5.25
C ALA A 13 33.69 27.10 5.77
N LEU A 14 33.70 27.44 7.06
CA LEU A 14 32.80 28.43 7.66
C LEU A 14 33.44 29.82 7.57
N ALA A 15 32.75 30.78 6.96
CA ALA A 15 32.97 32.22 7.20
C ALA A 15 31.62 32.93 7.09
N GLY A 16 31.24 33.63 8.17
CA GLY A 16 29.88 34.11 8.39
C GLY A 16 29.51 35.42 7.70
N LEU A 17 28.22 35.59 7.51
CA LEU A 17 27.46 36.83 7.72
C LEU A 17 25.96 36.49 7.73
N LEU A 18 25.24 37.09 8.68
CA LEU A 18 23.81 36.88 8.94
C LEU A 18 22.96 37.10 7.67
N ILE A 19 22.40 36.02 7.11
CA ILE A 19 21.13 36.07 6.36
C ILE A 19 20.34 34.80 6.69
N THR A 20 19.18 34.97 7.30
CA THR A 20 18.15 33.98 7.56
C THR A 20 17.61 33.39 6.25
N ILE A 21 18.12 32.23 5.84
CA ILE A 21 17.42 31.25 5.01
C ILE A 21 17.85 29.86 5.51
N LEU A 22 16.92 29.11 6.12
CA LEU A 22 17.13 27.71 6.45
C LEU A 22 17.27 26.93 5.13
N LEU A 23 18.51 26.57 4.81
CA LEU A 23 18.87 25.65 3.74
C LEU A 23 19.02 24.25 4.35
N GLU A 24 18.30 23.26 3.83
CA GLU A 24 18.84 21.91 3.75
C GLU A 24 19.36 21.73 2.32
N PHE A 25 20.64 22.06 2.13
CA PHE A 25 21.39 21.73 0.91
C PHE A 25 21.87 20.29 1.02
N GLU A 26 21.31 19.41 0.20
CA GLU A 26 21.83 18.05 -0.01
C GLU A 26 23.06 18.08 -0.92
N PHE A 27 24.14 17.43 -0.50
CA PHE A 27 25.17 16.91 -1.39
C PHE A 27 25.72 15.60 -0.81
N VAL A 28 25.65 14.50 -1.57
CA VAL A 28 26.74 13.52 -1.86
C VAL A 28 26.27 12.47 -2.90
N CYS A 29 27.25 12.03 -3.72
CA CYS A 29 27.29 10.97 -4.75
C CYS A 29 26.32 9.78 -4.65
N GLY A 30 25.58 9.51 -5.75
CA GLY A 30 24.78 8.28 -5.94
C GLY A 30 23.35 8.51 -6.46
N ALA A 31 23.12 9.54 -7.28
CA ALA A 31 21.83 10.24 -7.31
C ALA A 31 20.60 9.45 -7.78
N ARG A 32 20.69 8.37 -8.59
CA ARG A 32 19.47 7.73 -9.14
C ARG A 32 18.84 6.68 -8.23
N VAL A 33 19.63 6.03 -7.38
CA VAL A 33 19.17 4.94 -6.48
C VAL A 33 18.71 5.51 -5.13
N GLN A 34 19.41 6.51 -4.59
CA GLN A 34 19.03 7.17 -3.33
C GLN A 34 17.75 8.01 -3.43
N LEU A 35 17.46 8.61 -4.58
CA LEU A 35 16.28 9.47 -4.75
C LEU A 35 14.94 8.70 -4.77
N VAL A 36 14.94 7.45 -5.24
CA VAL A 36 13.73 6.60 -5.26
C VAL A 36 13.45 6.04 -3.87
N THR A 37 14.48 5.54 -3.18
CA THR A 37 14.35 5.08 -1.80
C THR A 37 13.99 6.21 -0.83
N SER A 38 14.49 7.44 -1.06
CA SER A 38 14.09 8.61 -0.27
C SER A 38 12.62 8.98 -0.47
N LYS A 39 12.09 8.91 -1.71
CA LYS A 39 10.68 9.19 -1.98
C LYS A 39 9.76 8.14 -1.34
N THR A 40 10.03 6.84 -1.53
CA THR A 40 9.22 5.76 -0.93
C THR A 40 9.23 5.84 0.59
N ARG A 41 10.39 6.05 1.21
CA ARG A 41 10.49 6.24 2.65
C ARG A 41 9.71 7.47 3.11
N ALA A 42 9.82 8.60 2.43
CA ALA A 42 9.07 9.81 2.77
C ALA A 42 7.56 9.57 2.76
N THR A 43 7.04 8.89 1.73
CA THR A 43 5.63 8.49 1.67
C THR A 43 5.24 7.59 2.83
N LEU A 44 6.05 6.57 3.15
CA LEU A 44 5.81 5.68 4.30
C LEU A 44 5.83 6.43 5.64
N VAL A 45 6.72 7.41 5.81
CA VAL A 45 6.74 8.29 6.99
C VAL A 45 5.44 9.08 7.08
N SER A 46 4.99 9.69 5.98
CA SER A 46 3.73 10.46 5.96
C SER A 46 2.52 9.59 6.32
N ILE A 47 2.44 8.38 5.78
CA ILE A 47 1.40 7.40 6.13
C ILE A 47 1.49 7.01 7.60
N GLY A 48 2.71 6.75 8.09
CA GLY A 48 2.96 6.41 9.49
C GLY A 48 2.49 7.52 10.44
N GLN A 49 2.71 8.78 10.08
CA GLN A 49 2.25 9.93 10.86
C GLN A 49 0.72 10.07 10.82
N GLU A 50 0.12 10.00 9.63
CA GLU A 50 -1.32 10.23 9.46
C GLU A 50 -2.17 9.11 10.07
N LEU A 51 -1.76 7.86 9.89
CA LEU A 51 -2.45 6.70 10.45
C LEU A 51 -1.96 6.35 11.86
N SER A 52 -0.94 7.05 12.37
CA SER A 52 -0.28 6.76 13.66
C SER A 52 0.21 5.31 13.77
N VAL A 53 0.87 4.80 12.71
CA VAL A 53 1.37 3.43 12.67
C VAL A 53 2.59 3.28 13.60
N PRO A 54 2.54 2.40 14.61
CA PRO A 54 3.68 2.20 15.50
C PRO A 54 4.90 1.66 14.74
N GLY A 55 6.07 2.28 14.98
CA GLY A 55 7.33 1.88 14.35
C GLY A 55 7.56 2.47 12.95
N TRP A 56 6.64 3.29 12.44
CA TRP A 56 6.81 4.04 11.20
C TRP A 56 7.07 5.51 11.52
N GLY A 57 8.18 6.07 11.05
CA GLY A 57 8.47 7.48 11.29
C GLY A 57 9.91 7.89 11.03
N LEU A 58 10.20 9.18 11.21
CA LEU A 58 11.53 9.76 10.99
C LEU A 58 12.61 9.17 11.90
N GLN A 59 12.22 8.69 13.09
CA GLN A 59 13.12 8.07 14.06
C GLN A 59 13.33 6.57 13.82
N SER A 60 12.58 5.98 12.87
CA SER A 60 12.73 4.58 12.50
C SER A 60 13.94 4.37 11.58
N SER A 61 14.36 3.11 11.46
CA SER A 61 15.42 2.67 10.54
C SER A 61 15.30 3.32 9.15
N ASP A 62 16.44 3.67 8.55
CA ASP A 62 16.49 4.14 7.16
C ASP A 62 16.07 3.05 6.17
N ASP A 63 16.27 1.78 6.56
CA ASP A 63 15.72 0.63 5.84
C ASP A 63 14.26 0.43 6.23
N PHE A 64 13.35 0.94 5.39
CA PHE A 64 11.91 0.77 5.58
C PHE A 64 11.43 -0.68 5.46
N CYS A 65 12.23 -1.58 4.88
CA CYS A 65 11.88 -3.00 4.80
C CYS A 65 11.97 -3.69 6.16
N SER A 66 12.65 -3.09 7.13
CA SER A 66 12.68 -3.56 8.52
C SER A 66 11.48 -3.08 9.33
N TRP A 67 10.60 -2.25 8.76
CA TRP A 67 9.47 -1.69 9.51
C TRP A 67 8.36 -2.72 9.69
N PRO A 68 7.66 -2.71 10.84
CA PRO A 68 6.59 -3.66 11.09
C PRO A 68 5.52 -3.61 10.00
N GLY A 69 5.20 -4.76 9.41
CA GLY A 69 4.16 -4.88 8.39
C GLY A 69 4.62 -4.59 6.96
N ILE A 70 5.88 -4.18 6.73
CA ILE A 70 6.42 -3.98 5.38
C ILE A 70 7.18 -5.23 4.97
N THR A 71 6.89 -5.74 3.77
CA THR A 71 7.75 -6.72 3.11
C THR A 71 8.18 -6.18 1.76
N CYS A 72 9.49 -6.09 1.57
CA CYS A 72 10.08 -5.73 0.30
C CYS A 72 10.50 -6.96 -0.48
N ASP A 73 10.55 -6.82 -1.79
CA ASP A 73 11.34 -7.71 -2.64
C ASP A 73 12.66 -7.03 -2.98
N VAL A 74 13.73 -7.83 -2.98
CA VAL A 74 15.07 -7.34 -3.26
C VAL A 74 15.29 -7.54 -4.75
N GLU A 75 15.20 -6.46 -5.53
CA GLU A 75 15.63 -6.53 -6.91
C GLU A 75 17.15 -6.76 -6.96
N ASN A 76 17.62 -7.52 -7.96
CA ASN A 76 19.04 -7.85 -8.17
C ASN A 76 19.98 -6.63 -8.29
N ASN A 77 19.44 -5.41 -8.34
CA ASN A 77 20.13 -4.13 -8.46
C ASN A 77 20.34 -3.41 -7.10
N GLY A 78 19.86 -3.97 -5.99
CA GLY A 78 19.95 -3.34 -4.66
C GLY A 78 18.83 -2.34 -4.34
N ASN A 79 17.81 -2.21 -5.18
CA ASN A 79 16.61 -1.43 -4.88
C ASN A 79 15.60 -2.28 -4.12
N SER A 80 15.14 -1.77 -2.99
CA SER A 80 14.06 -2.38 -2.23
C SER A 80 12.70 -1.82 -2.66
N ILE A 81 11.80 -2.67 -3.12
CA ILE A 81 10.45 -2.29 -3.54
C ILE A 81 9.44 -2.91 -2.58
N VAL A 82 8.52 -2.10 -2.05
CA VAL A 82 7.44 -2.59 -1.19
C VAL A 82 6.50 -3.45 -2.03
N GLN A 83 6.39 -4.74 -1.66
CA GLN A 83 5.49 -5.68 -2.31
C GLN A 83 4.31 -6.07 -1.42
N LYS A 84 4.51 -6.11 -0.10
CA LYS A 84 3.43 -6.43 0.84
C LYS A 84 3.36 -5.39 1.93
N LEU A 85 2.13 -5.00 2.23
CA LEU A 85 1.80 -4.14 3.34
C LEU A 85 0.74 -4.83 4.19
N ASP A 86 1.13 -5.25 5.39
CA ASP A 86 0.25 -5.79 6.42
C ASP A 86 0.16 -4.76 7.55
N LEU A 87 -0.97 -4.06 7.60
CA LEU A 87 -1.34 -3.16 8.68
C LEU A 87 -2.58 -3.69 9.44
N SER A 88 -2.84 -5.00 9.37
CA SER A 88 -3.95 -5.65 10.04
C SER A 88 -3.91 -5.48 11.57
N ASN A 89 -5.08 -5.43 12.20
CA ASN A 89 -5.26 -5.46 13.66
C ASN A 89 -4.41 -4.46 14.45
N ARG A 90 -4.36 -3.20 14.00
CA ARG A 90 -3.55 -2.13 14.60
C ARG A 90 -4.37 -0.96 15.14
N SER A 91 -5.69 -1.11 15.21
CA SER A 91 -6.63 -0.04 15.63
C SER A 91 -6.46 1.27 14.82
N LEU A 92 -6.00 1.15 13.57
CA LEU A 92 -5.76 2.31 12.70
C LEU A 92 -7.07 2.96 12.30
N ARG A 93 -7.04 4.28 12.08
CA ARG A 93 -8.19 5.09 11.68
C ARG A 93 -7.81 5.95 10.49
N GLY A 94 -8.79 6.31 9.67
CA GLY A 94 -8.60 7.16 8.51
C GLY A 94 -9.33 6.63 7.28
N ASN A 95 -8.90 7.07 6.11
CA ASN A 95 -9.40 6.64 4.81
C ASN A 95 -8.28 5.93 4.00
N LEU A 96 -8.65 5.31 2.88
CA LEU A 96 -7.72 4.51 2.08
C LEU A 96 -6.89 5.33 1.08
N THR A 97 -7.17 6.64 0.92
CA THR A 97 -6.59 7.46 -0.16
C THR A 97 -5.06 7.57 -0.13
N LEU A 98 -4.46 7.42 1.04
CA LEU A 98 -3.01 7.58 1.25
C LEU A 98 -2.18 6.38 0.76
N ILE A 99 -2.80 5.22 0.64
CA ILE A 99 -2.11 3.94 0.35
C ILE A 99 -1.98 3.70 -1.17
N LEU A 100 -2.61 4.55 -1.98
CA LEU A 100 -2.68 4.47 -3.44
C LEU A 100 -1.37 4.81 -4.16
N GLU A 101 -0.37 5.33 -3.44
CA GLU A 101 0.92 5.74 -4.00
C GLU A 101 1.86 4.53 -4.30
N PHE A 102 1.53 3.32 -3.84
CA PHE A 102 2.38 2.14 -4.01
C PHE A 102 1.90 1.23 -5.16
N GLY A 103 2.15 1.66 -6.40
CA GLY A 103 1.79 0.89 -7.60
C GLY A 103 2.45 -0.50 -7.74
N SER A 104 3.44 -0.82 -6.91
CA SER A 104 4.15 -2.10 -6.90
C SER A 104 3.58 -3.15 -5.94
N LEU A 105 2.53 -2.82 -5.18
CA LEU A 105 1.97 -3.73 -4.18
C LEU A 105 1.35 -4.98 -4.82
N LYS A 106 1.71 -6.14 -4.26
CA LYS A 106 1.08 -7.44 -4.53
C LYS A 106 0.13 -7.87 -3.43
N SER A 107 0.34 -7.40 -2.21
CA SER A 107 -0.49 -7.77 -1.05
C SER A 107 -0.76 -6.55 -0.19
N LEU A 108 -2.04 -6.27 0.07
CA LEU A 108 -2.48 -5.24 0.98
C LEU A 108 -3.48 -5.83 1.98
N ASP A 109 -3.11 -5.82 3.25
CA ASP A 109 -3.97 -6.23 4.36
C ASP A 109 -4.16 -5.07 5.34
N LEU A 110 -5.38 -4.55 5.40
CA LEU A 110 -5.82 -3.51 6.34
C LEU A 110 -6.93 -4.04 7.25
N SER A 111 -7.08 -5.35 7.34
CA SER A 111 -8.18 -5.98 8.06
C SER A 111 -8.18 -5.65 9.55
N SER A 112 -9.34 -5.72 10.20
CA SER A 112 -9.47 -5.54 11.65
C SER A 112 -8.95 -4.18 12.15
N ASN A 113 -9.35 -3.11 11.48
CA ASN A 113 -9.01 -1.74 11.86
C ASN A 113 -10.29 -0.90 12.03
N SER A 114 -10.15 0.43 12.06
CA SER A 114 -11.25 1.39 12.14
C SER A 114 -11.20 2.35 10.95
N PHE A 115 -10.81 1.88 9.77
CA PHE A 115 -10.91 2.67 8.54
C PHE A 115 -12.38 2.93 8.19
N HIS A 116 -12.65 4.08 7.56
CA HIS A 116 -14.01 4.50 7.21
C HIS A 116 -14.06 5.25 5.87
N GLY A 117 -15.27 5.51 5.39
CA GLY A 117 -15.49 6.20 4.12
C GLY A 117 -15.51 5.23 2.94
N PRO A 118 -15.60 5.75 1.70
CA PRO A 118 -15.67 4.90 0.51
C PRO A 118 -14.34 4.23 0.20
N VAL A 119 -14.41 3.07 -0.44
CA VAL A 119 -13.25 2.47 -1.10
C VAL A 119 -12.94 3.34 -2.34
N PRO A 120 -11.74 3.94 -2.46
CA PRO A 120 -11.38 4.79 -3.58
C PRO A 120 -11.30 4.00 -4.89
N PRO A 121 -11.88 4.49 -6.00
CA PRO A 121 -11.76 3.89 -7.34
C PRO A 121 -10.31 3.71 -7.80
N GLU A 122 -9.42 4.61 -7.37
CA GLU A 122 -7.99 4.60 -7.67
C GLU A 122 -7.29 3.33 -7.16
N LEU A 123 -7.89 2.58 -6.23
CA LEU A 123 -7.38 1.27 -5.81
C LEU A 123 -7.28 0.30 -6.99
N GLY A 124 -8.13 0.47 -8.01
CA GLY A 124 -8.07 -0.26 -9.28
C GLY A 124 -6.81 0.02 -10.12
N SER A 125 -5.98 0.99 -9.75
CA SER A 125 -4.70 1.26 -10.43
C SER A 125 -3.55 0.35 -9.97
N LEU A 126 -3.72 -0.37 -8.85
CA LEU A 126 -2.72 -1.28 -8.29
C LEU A 126 -2.66 -2.61 -9.06
N SER A 127 -2.35 -2.55 -10.36
CA SER A 127 -2.45 -3.69 -11.30
C SER A 127 -1.67 -4.96 -10.91
N LEU A 128 -0.70 -4.85 -10.01
CA LEU A 128 0.08 -6.00 -9.50
C LEU A 128 -0.54 -6.67 -8.27
N LEU A 129 -1.65 -6.16 -7.75
CA LEU A 129 -2.28 -6.65 -6.53
C LEU A 129 -2.84 -8.06 -6.74
N GLU A 130 -2.40 -8.99 -5.89
CA GLU A 130 -2.82 -10.39 -5.84
C GLU A 130 -3.72 -10.67 -4.63
N PHE A 131 -3.52 -9.93 -3.53
CA PHE A 131 -4.27 -10.07 -2.29
C PHE A 131 -4.72 -8.71 -1.77
N LEU A 132 -6.02 -8.57 -1.50
CA LEU A 132 -6.62 -7.39 -0.90
C LEU A 132 -7.58 -7.80 0.22
N ASP A 133 -7.23 -7.46 1.45
CA ASP A 133 -8.11 -7.64 2.61
C ASP A 133 -8.40 -6.29 3.27
N LEU A 134 -9.67 -5.90 3.22
CA LEU A 134 -10.23 -4.69 3.83
C LEU A 134 -11.31 -5.05 4.87
N SER A 135 -11.39 -6.32 5.28
CA SER A 135 -12.43 -6.82 6.16
C SER A 135 -12.37 -6.25 7.57
N PHE A 136 -13.48 -6.34 8.31
CA PHE A 136 -13.58 -5.85 9.69
C PHE A 136 -13.14 -4.39 9.83
N ASN A 137 -13.79 -3.52 9.05
CA ASN A 137 -13.59 -2.07 9.06
C ASN A 137 -14.97 -1.36 8.98
N GLY A 138 -14.95 -0.04 8.80
CA GLY A 138 -16.14 0.79 8.61
C GLY A 138 -16.26 1.36 7.19
N PHE A 139 -15.72 0.68 6.16
CA PHE A 139 -15.85 1.15 4.78
C PHE A 139 -17.32 1.20 4.35
N ASN A 140 -17.71 2.25 3.64
CA ASN A 140 -19.08 2.49 3.20
C ASN A 140 -19.16 2.83 1.70
N GLY A 141 -20.35 3.18 1.21
CA GLY A 141 -20.55 3.41 -0.22
C GLY A 141 -20.55 2.11 -1.03
N SER A 142 -20.45 2.22 -2.35
CA SER A 142 -20.44 1.08 -3.26
C SER A 142 -19.04 0.50 -3.46
N ILE A 143 -18.97 -0.78 -3.81
CA ILE A 143 -17.75 -1.40 -4.33
C ILE A 143 -17.41 -0.71 -5.67
N PRO A 144 -16.20 -0.14 -5.84
CA PRO A 144 -15.81 0.50 -7.09
C PRO A 144 -15.69 -0.52 -8.23
N ARG A 145 -16.25 -0.20 -9.40
CA ARG A 145 -16.14 -1.04 -10.60
C ARG A 145 -14.70 -1.13 -11.12
N GLU A 146 -13.89 -0.11 -10.81
CA GLU A 146 -12.49 0.00 -11.20
C GLU A 146 -11.64 -1.13 -10.59
N LEU A 147 -12.12 -1.81 -9.54
CA LEU A 147 -11.49 -3.03 -9.02
C LEU A 147 -11.47 -4.18 -10.05
N GLY A 148 -12.31 -4.14 -11.08
CA GLY A 148 -12.23 -5.06 -12.22
C GLY A 148 -10.91 -4.94 -13.01
N ASN A 149 -10.13 -3.87 -12.82
CA ASN A 149 -8.82 -3.73 -13.47
C ASN A 149 -7.72 -4.57 -12.78
N LEU A 150 -7.97 -5.12 -11.60
CA LEU A 150 -6.99 -5.87 -10.81
C LEU A 150 -6.87 -7.32 -11.28
N ILE A 151 -6.52 -7.54 -12.54
CA ILE A 151 -6.55 -8.86 -13.20
C ILE A 151 -5.68 -9.95 -12.54
N ASN A 152 -4.72 -9.57 -11.69
CA ASN A 152 -3.86 -10.48 -10.94
C ASN A 152 -4.46 -10.92 -9.59
N LEU A 153 -5.59 -10.34 -9.19
CA LEU A 153 -6.19 -10.56 -7.88
C LEU A 153 -6.66 -12.01 -7.71
N ARG A 154 -6.25 -12.62 -6.60
CA ARG A 154 -6.57 -14.00 -6.21
C ARG A 154 -7.49 -14.06 -5.00
N SER A 155 -7.35 -13.12 -4.08
CA SER A 155 -8.23 -13.02 -2.91
C SER A 155 -8.67 -11.57 -2.72
N LEU A 156 -9.98 -11.40 -2.56
CA LEU A 156 -10.64 -10.13 -2.32
C LEU A 156 -11.60 -10.27 -1.14
N ASN A 157 -11.31 -9.58 -0.04
CA ASN A 157 -12.11 -9.64 1.17
C ASN A 157 -12.58 -8.26 1.61
N PHE A 158 -13.89 -8.06 1.54
CA PHE A 158 -14.60 -6.87 2.01
C PHE A 158 -15.55 -7.20 3.18
N SER A 159 -15.49 -8.42 3.72
CA SER A 159 -16.46 -8.85 4.72
C SER A 159 -16.46 -7.97 5.98
N SER A 160 -17.61 -7.88 6.65
CA SER A 160 -17.76 -7.10 7.89
C SER A 160 -17.41 -5.62 7.70
N ASN A 161 -18.12 -4.97 6.79
CA ASN A 161 -18.06 -3.53 6.51
C ASN A 161 -19.48 -2.94 6.39
N LEU A 162 -19.61 -1.69 5.97
CA LEU A 162 -20.87 -0.96 5.77
C LEU A 162 -21.14 -0.68 4.28
N LEU A 163 -20.64 -1.53 3.38
CA LEU A 163 -20.79 -1.34 1.94
C LEU A 163 -22.25 -1.52 1.51
N VAL A 164 -22.68 -0.72 0.55
CA VAL A 164 -24.05 -0.66 0.00
C VAL A 164 -24.01 -0.80 -1.52
N GLY A 165 -25.19 -0.89 -2.15
CA GLY A 165 -25.30 -1.02 -3.60
C GLY A 165 -25.11 -2.46 -4.06
N GLU A 166 -24.75 -2.65 -5.33
CA GLU A 166 -24.62 -3.96 -5.96
C GLU A 166 -23.16 -4.39 -6.10
N ILE A 167 -22.94 -5.69 -6.32
CA ILE A 167 -21.62 -6.20 -6.72
C ILE A 167 -21.42 -5.81 -8.20
N PRO A 168 -20.38 -5.04 -8.57
CA PRO A 168 -20.18 -4.61 -9.94
C PRO A 168 -19.96 -5.78 -10.91
N ASP A 169 -20.63 -5.74 -12.06
CA ASP A 169 -20.44 -6.72 -13.14
C ASP A 169 -18.99 -6.73 -13.65
N GLU A 170 -18.28 -5.61 -13.53
CA GLU A 170 -16.88 -5.46 -13.91
C GLU A 170 -15.95 -6.41 -13.16
N LEU A 171 -16.30 -6.90 -11.97
CA LEU A 171 -15.51 -7.91 -11.25
C LEU A 171 -15.44 -9.26 -11.99
N GLN A 172 -16.24 -9.46 -13.05
CA GLN A 172 -16.14 -10.62 -13.93
C GLN A 172 -14.80 -10.74 -14.69
N SER A 173 -14.02 -9.66 -14.77
CA SER A 173 -12.69 -9.66 -15.42
C SER A 173 -11.60 -10.30 -14.56
N LEU A 174 -11.88 -10.57 -13.28
CA LEU A 174 -10.92 -11.12 -12.32
C LEU A 174 -10.76 -12.64 -12.51
N GLU A 175 -10.23 -13.05 -13.66
CA GLU A 175 -10.10 -14.46 -14.06
C GLU A 175 -9.24 -15.31 -13.11
N ASN A 176 -8.34 -14.66 -12.36
CA ASN A 176 -7.48 -15.30 -11.37
C ASN A 176 -8.09 -15.36 -9.96
N LEU A 177 -9.28 -14.77 -9.74
CA LEU A 177 -9.90 -14.69 -8.43
C LEU A 177 -10.29 -16.07 -7.92
N GLN A 178 -9.81 -16.42 -6.74
CA GLN A 178 -10.01 -17.71 -6.07
C GLN A 178 -10.95 -17.57 -4.89
N GLU A 179 -10.88 -16.44 -4.21
CA GLU A 179 -11.65 -16.14 -3.02
C GLU A 179 -12.26 -14.74 -3.12
N PHE A 180 -13.56 -14.67 -2.89
CA PHE A 180 -14.29 -13.41 -2.83
C PHE A 180 -15.25 -13.41 -1.64
N GLN A 181 -15.00 -12.55 -0.67
CA GLN A 181 -15.79 -12.44 0.56
C GLN A 181 -16.40 -11.06 0.69
N VAL A 182 -17.73 -10.99 0.75
CA VAL A 182 -18.51 -9.75 0.93
C VAL A 182 -19.59 -9.88 2.00
N SER A 183 -19.58 -10.97 2.76
CA SER A 183 -20.49 -11.22 3.87
C SER A 183 -20.50 -10.10 4.90
N SER A 184 -21.58 -9.97 5.67
CA SER A 184 -21.71 -8.92 6.69
C SER A 184 -21.52 -7.50 6.13
N ASN A 185 -22.18 -7.20 5.01
CA ASN A 185 -22.34 -5.86 4.44
C ASN A 185 -23.84 -5.56 4.22
N ILE A 186 -24.16 -4.43 3.61
CA ILE A 186 -25.53 -4.00 3.28
C ILE A 186 -25.74 -4.01 1.75
N LEU A 187 -25.07 -4.93 1.06
CA LEU A 187 -25.17 -5.10 -0.38
C LEU A 187 -26.57 -5.59 -0.78
N ARG A 188 -27.01 -5.18 -1.96
CA ARG A 188 -28.29 -5.49 -2.57
C ARG A 188 -28.08 -5.93 -4.02
N GLY A 189 -29.17 -6.27 -4.69
CA GLY A 189 -29.12 -6.74 -6.08
C GLY A 189 -28.81 -8.23 -6.19
N ALA A 190 -28.68 -8.69 -7.43
CA ALA A 190 -28.32 -10.08 -7.72
C ALA A 190 -26.81 -10.24 -7.75
N ILE A 191 -26.32 -11.43 -7.42
CA ILE A 191 -24.93 -11.80 -7.70
C ILE A 191 -24.75 -11.82 -9.23
N PRO A 192 -23.79 -11.08 -9.80
CA PRO A 192 -23.49 -11.11 -11.22
C PRO A 192 -23.33 -12.53 -11.76
N LEU A 193 -24.17 -12.92 -12.74
CA LEU A 193 -24.15 -14.28 -13.32
C LEU A 193 -22.77 -14.67 -13.89
N ARG A 194 -21.98 -13.65 -14.26
CA ARG A 194 -20.65 -13.82 -14.84
C ARG A 194 -19.59 -14.11 -13.79
N LEU A 195 -19.77 -13.69 -12.53
CA LEU A 195 -18.90 -14.14 -11.43
C LEU A 195 -19.00 -15.65 -11.23
N GLY A 196 -20.19 -16.23 -11.40
CA GLY A 196 -20.40 -17.69 -11.38
C GLY A 196 -19.69 -18.45 -12.51
N LYS A 197 -19.11 -17.76 -13.50
CA LYS A 197 -18.33 -18.36 -14.59
C LYS A 197 -16.83 -18.29 -14.39
N LEU A 198 -16.34 -17.64 -13.33
CA LEU A 198 -14.91 -17.57 -13.04
C LEU A 198 -14.36 -18.96 -12.73
N SER A 199 -13.56 -19.51 -13.65
CA SER A 199 -13.01 -20.86 -13.53
C SER A 199 -12.03 -21.03 -12.37
N SER A 200 -11.52 -19.93 -11.81
CA SER A 200 -10.60 -19.91 -10.68
C SER A 200 -11.28 -19.74 -9.33
N LEU A 201 -12.54 -19.28 -9.30
CA LEU A 201 -13.26 -19.00 -8.06
C LEU A 201 -13.58 -20.30 -7.33
N ARG A 202 -13.24 -20.37 -6.04
CA ARG A 202 -13.44 -21.53 -5.17
C ARG A 202 -14.28 -21.19 -3.97
N ILE A 203 -14.09 -20.00 -3.43
CA ILE A 203 -14.70 -19.53 -2.20
C ILE A 203 -15.45 -18.24 -2.52
N PHE A 204 -16.76 -18.25 -2.29
CA PHE A 204 -17.60 -17.07 -2.39
C PHE A 204 -18.57 -17.02 -1.21
N PHE A 205 -18.46 -15.99 -0.36
CA PHE A 205 -19.31 -15.79 0.81
C PHE A 205 -19.96 -14.40 0.76
N SER A 206 -21.31 -14.35 0.86
CA SER A 206 -22.07 -13.12 0.67
C SER A 206 -23.26 -12.95 1.63
N LEU A 207 -23.33 -13.70 2.74
CA LEU A 207 -24.43 -13.64 3.71
C LEU A 207 -24.22 -12.53 4.76
#